data_AF-A0A6G2QT13-F1
#
_entry.id   AF-A0A6G2QT13-F1
#
_cell.length_a   1.000
_cell.length_b   1.000
_cell.length_c   1.000
_cell.angle_alpha   90.00
_cell.angle_beta   90.00
_cell.angle_gamma   90.00
#
_symmetry.space_group_name_H-M   'P 1'
#
loop_
_entity.id
_entity.type
_entity.pdbx_description
1 polymer ?
#
loop_
_entity_poly.entity_id
_entity_poly.type
_entity_poly.pdbx_seq_one_letter_code
_entity_poly.pdbx_strand_id
1 'polypeptide(L)'
;HVRARRLAATPAHRELAAYWAGPRTTGTPSGATGPAAALIAALLADDLSRWATDTPDTTGLPARRRLRRVDLGTLTVTEHPVLPVPDVAPTPKKNG
;
A
#
# COMPACT_ATOMS: atom_id res chain seq x y z
N HIS A 1 -14.38 -12.87 -2.59
CA HIS A 1 -14.38 -13.09 -4.06
C HIS A 1 -13.04 -12.83 -4.75
N VAL A 2 -12.35 -11.70 -4.55
CA VAL A 2 -11.11 -11.37 -5.29
C VAL A 2 -9.96 -12.36 -5.02
N ARG A 3 -9.71 -12.72 -3.76
CA ARG A 3 -8.65 -13.69 -3.40
C ARG A 3 -8.88 -15.05 -4.05
N ALA A 4 -10.09 -15.61 -3.95
CA ALA A 4 -10.43 -16.89 -4.56
C ALA A 4 -10.22 -16.89 -6.09
N ARG A 5 -10.62 -15.82 -6.80
CA ARG A 5 -10.38 -15.70 -8.25
C ARG A 5 -8.89 -15.62 -8.59
N ARG A 6 -8.12 -14.85 -7.83
CA ARG A 6 -6.67 -14.73 -8.03
C ARG A 6 -5.93 -16.04 -7.73
N LEU A 7 -6.39 -16.81 -6.74
CA LEU A 7 -5.90 -18.18 -6.50
C LEU A 7 -6.21 -19.10 -7.68
N ALA A 8 -7.43 -19.03 -8.23
CA ALA A 8 -7.82 -19.85 -9.37
C ALA A 8 -7.09 -19.45 -10.68
N ALA A 9 -6.67 -18.19 -10.81
CA ALA A 9 -6.04 -17.65 -12.02
C ALA A 9 -4.50 -17.72 -12.02
N THR A 10 -3.87 -18.15 -10.92
CA THR A 10 -2.40 -18.22 -10.82
C THR A 10 -1.94 -19.69 -10.77
N PRO A 11 -0.86 -20.06 -11.48
CA PRO A 11 -0.26 -21.39 -11.32
C PRO A 11 0.37 -21.57 -9.93
N ALA A 12 0.84 -20.48 -9.30
CA ALA A 12 1.43 -20.46 -7.95
C ALA A 12 0.39 -20.23 -6.84
N HIS A 13 -0.71 -20.98 -6.90
CA HIS A 13 -1.87 -20.76 -6.02
C HIS A 13 -1.58 -21.16 -4.57
N ARG A 14 -0.67 -22.12 -4.34
CA ARG A 14 -0.28 -22.55 -2.99
C ARG A 14 0.57 -21.49 -2.30
N GLU A 15 1.50 -20.90 -3.02
CA GLU A 15 2.40 -19.84 -2.56
C GLU A 15 1.62 -18.56 -2.30
N LEU A 16 0.70 -18.19 -3.20
CA LEU A 16 -0.16 -17.03 -3.02
C LEU A 16 -1.16 -17.21 -1.86
N ALA A 17 -1.68 -18.43 -1.68
CA ALA A 17 -2.51 -18.75 -0.53
C ALA A 17 -1.72 -18.65 0.78
N ALA A 18 -0.50 -19.21 0.82
CA ALA A 18 0.40 -19.14 1.97
C ALA A 18 0.78 -17.69 2.30
N TYR A 19 1.11 -16.87 1.30
CA TYR A 19 1.38 -15.44 1.46
C TYR A 19 0.20 -14.68 2.08
N TRP A 20 -1.03 -14.98 1.66
CA TRP A 20 -2.23 -14.33 2.20
C TRP A 20 -2.74 -14.89 3.52
N ALA A 21 -2.41 -16.13 3.83
CA ALA A 21 -2.70 -16.80 5.10
C ALA A 21 -1.64 -16.50 6.17
N GLY A 22 -0.43 -16.13 5.75
CA GLY A 22 0.65 -15.72 6.62
C GLY A 22 0.25 -14.54 7.50
N PRO A 23 0.95 -14.33 8.63
CA PRO A 23 0.72 -13.17 9.46
C PRO A 23 0.74 -11.94 8.55
N ARG A 24 -0.39 -11.22 8.50
CA ARG A 24 -0.32 -9.84 8.03
C ARG A 24 0.75 -9.18 8.87
N THR A 25 1.53 -8.27 8.30
CA THR A 25 2.45 -7.41 9.04
C THR A 25 1.63 -6.53 10.01
N THR A 26 1.11 -7.16 11.04
CA THR A 26 0.35 -6.66 12.18
C THR A 26 1.01 -7.30 13.38
N GLY A 27 2.29 -6.98 13.52
CA GLY A 27 3.08 -7.22 14.72
C GLY A 27 3.70 -5.90 15.13
N THR A 28 4.17 -5.79 16.36
CA THR A 28 4.97 -4.67 16.82
C THR A 28 6.13 -4.49 15.83
N PRO A 29 6.30 -3.31 15.20
CA PRO A 29 7.38 -3.11 14.24
C PRO A 29 8.70 -3.39 14.94
N SER A 30 9.35 -4.48 14.56
CA SER A 30 10.62 -4.87 15.14
C SER A 30 11.68 -3.86 14.69
N GLY A 31 12.19 -3.05 15.64
CA GLY A 31 13.40 -2.25 15.43
C GLY A 31 13.22 -0.80 15.01
N ALA A 32 12.02 -0.21 15.08
CA ALA A 32 11.88 1.23 14.88
C ALA A 32 12.43 1.99 16.10
N THR A 33 13.50 2.76 15.91
CA THR A 33 14.00 3.70 16.93
C THR A 33 12.98 4.82 17.16
N GLY A 34 13.08 5.52 18.29
CA GLY A 34 12.24 6.70 18.56
C GLY A 34 12.22 7.73 17.40
N PRO A 35 13.40 8.12 16.85
CA PRO A 35 13.46 8.98 15.67
C PRO A 35 12.79 8.40 14.42
N ALA A 36 12.98 7.11 14.14
CA ALA A 36 12.33 6.43 13.02
C ALA A 36 10.80 6.45 13.15
N ALA A 37 10.28 6.18 14.36
CA ALA A 37 8.85 6.23 14.64
C ALA A 37 8.29 7.66 14.49
N ALA A 38 9.00 8.67 14.99
CA ALA A 38 8.61 10.06 14.86
C ALA A 38 8.57 10.52 13.38
N LEU A 39 9.58 10.14 12.59
CA LEU A 39 9.61 10.44 11.15
C LEU A 39 8.41 9.81 10.43
N ILE A 40 8.15 8.53 10.66
CA ILE A 40 7.01 7.83 10.05
C ILE A 40 5.68 8.50 10.45
N ALA A 41 5.51 8.83 11.74
CA ALA A 41 4.30 9.48 12.23
C ALA A 41 4.08 10.86 11.60
N ALA A 42 5.14 11.66 11.46
CA ALA A 42 5.08 12.98 10.83
C ALA A 42 4.67 12.87 9.35
N LEU A 43 5.28 11.95 8.60
CA LEU A 43 4.94 11.72 7.19
C LEU A 43 3.49 11.26 7.01
N LEU A 44 3.00 10.38 7.90
CA LEU A 44 1.60 9.94 7.89
C LEU A 44 0.64 11.08 8.20
N ALA A 45 0.93 11.91 9.20
CA ALA A 45 0.09 13.06 9.56
C ALA A 45 0.01 14.08 8.41
N ASP A 46 1.13 14.30 7.72
CA ASP A 46 1.23 15.18 6.56
C ASP A 46 0.42 14.65 5.36
N ASP A 47 0.53 13.35 5.07
CA ASP A 47 -0.27 12.69 4.03
C ASP A 47 -1.77 12.70 4.34
N LEU A 48 -2.16 12.45 5.60
CA LEU A 48 -3.56 12.51 6.05
C LEU A 48 -4.13 13.92 5.93
N SER A 49 -3.36 14.93 6.31
CA SER A 49 -3.78 16.33 6.23
C SER A 49 -4.01 16.73 4.78
N ARG A 50 -3.08 16.42 3.87
CA ARG A 50 -3.24 16.71 2.44
C ARG A 50 -4.36 15.91 1.78
N TRP A 51 -4.57 14.67 2.20
CA TRP A 51 -5.71 13.88 1.73
C TRP A 51 -7.04 14.53 2.14
N ALA A 52 -7.15 14.99 3.38
CA ALA A 52 -8.37 15.61 3.89
C ALA A 52 -8.70 16.95 3.21
N THR A 53 -7.68 17.67 2.73
CA THR A 53 -7.82 18.99 2.09
C THR A 53 -7.68 18.96 0.56
N ASP A 54 -7.55 17.77 -0.04
CA ASP A 54 -7.23 17.57 -1.47
C ASP A 54 -6.03 18.45 -1.96
N THR A 55 -5.12 18.80 -1.05
CA THR A 55 -3.97 19.66 -1.37
C THR A 55 -2.90 18.84 -2.10
N PRO A 56 -2.49 19.25 -3.32
CA PRO A 56 -1.42 18.57 -4.04
C PRO A 56 -0.08 18.68 -3.29
N ASP A 57 0.76 17.68 -3.47
CA ASP A 57 2.14 17.72 -3.02
C ASP A 57 3.05 18.54 -3.97
N THR A 58 4.28 18.86 -3.56
CA THR A 58 5.32 19.48 -4.42
C THR A 58 5.60 18.67 -5.69
N THR A 59 5.43 17.34 -5.65
CA THR A 59 5.54 16.46 -6.83
C THR A 59 4.31 16.51 -7.75
N GLY A 60 3.24 17.23 -7.36
CA GLY A 60 1.98 17.32 -8.08
C GLY A 60 1.08 16.08 -7.97
N LEU A 61 1.51 15.05 -7.24
CA LEU A 61 0.73 13.84 -7.04
C LEU A 61 -0.25 14.01 -5.87
N PRO A 62 -1.51 13.53 -5.98
CA PRO A 62 -2.40 13.43 -4.84
C PRO A 62 -1.82 12.51 -3.76
N ALA A 63 -2.03 12.82 -2.47
CA ALA A 63 -1.58 11.98 -1.36
C ALA A 63 -2.04 10.50 -1.52
N ARG A 64 -3.24 10.27 -2.08
CA ARG A 64 -3.79 8.95 -2.40
C ARG A 64 -3.08 8.17 -3.52
N ARG A 65 -2.16 8.80 -4.27
CA ARG A 65 -1.44 8.23 -5.42
C ARG A 65 0.07 8.29 -5.25
N ARG A 66 0.54 8.26 -4.01
CA ARG A 66 1.97 8.27 -3.67
C ARG A 66 2.33 7.11 -2.76
N LEU A 67 3.47 6.49 -3.03
CA LEU A 67 4.13 5.54 -2.15
C LEU A 67 5.45 6.16 -1.67
N ARG A 68 5.60 6.33 -0.35
CA ARG A 68 6.86 6.73 0.28
C ARG A 68 7.61 5.49 0.75
N ARG A 69 8.89 5.38 0.42
CA ARG A 69 9.82 4.41 1.02
C ARG A 69 10.77 5.17 1.94
N VAL A 70 10.83 4.75 3.20
CA VAL A 70 11.71 5.30 4.22
C VAL A 70 12.79 4.27 4.55
N ASP A 71 14.04 4.66 4.38
CA ASP A 71 15.17 3.89 4.89
C ASP A 71 15.41 4.29 6.35
N LEU A 72 15.25 3.37 7.30
CA LEU A 72 15.34 3.70 8.73
C LEU A 72 16.78 3.83 9.25
N GLY A 73 17.77 3.31 8.51
CA GLY A 73 19.18 3.42 8.88
C GLY A 73 19.76 4.79 8.52
N THR A 74 19.32 5.35 7.40
CA THR A 74 19.79 6.65 6.86
C THR A 74 18.76 7.77 7.00
N LEU A 75 17.52 7.44 7.39
CA LEU A 75 16.38 8.34 7.44
C LEU A 75 16.09 9.02 6.09
N THR A 76 16.48 8.37 4.98
CA THR A 76 16.21 8.87 3.64
C THR A 76 14.80 8.50 3.18
N VAL A 77 14.14 9.44 2.50
CA VAL A 77 12.78 9.26 1.98
C VAL A 77 12.83 9.33 0.46
N THR A 78 12.23 8.32 -0.18
CA THR A 78 12.04 8.27 -1.63
C THR A 78 10.56 8.17 -1.94
N GLU A 79 10.11 8.86 -2.98
CA GLU A 79 8.71 8.92 -3.37
C GLU A 79 8.50 8.31 -4.75
N HIS A 80 7.43 7.53 -4.89
CA HIS A 80 7.07 6.87 -6.13
C HIS A 80 5.59 7.09 -6.44
N PRO A 81 5.22 7.40 -7.70
CA PRO A 81 3.82 7.47 -8.09
C PRO A 81 3.15 6.09 -8.02
N VAL A 82 1.95 6.05 -7.48
CA VAL A 82 1.05 4.89 -7.56
C VAL A 82 0.11 5.11 -8.72
N LEU A 83 0.32 4.34 -9.79
CA LEU A 83 -0.51 4.42 -10.99
C LEU A 83 -1.93 3.92 -10.70
N PRO A 84 -2.96 4.55 -11.30
CA PRO A 84 -4.32 4.06 -11.17
C PRO A 84 -4.41 2.64 -11.72
N VAL A 85 -5.18 1.79 -11.03
CA VAL A 85 -5.52 0.48 -11.55
C VAL A 85 -6.42 0.67 -12.77
N PRO A 86 -6.10 0.07 -13.93
CA PRO A 86 -6.98 0.12 -15.09
C PRO A 86 -8.37 -0.45 -14.78
N ASP A 87 -9.39 0.05 -15.47
CA ASP A 87 -10.73 -0.50 -15.35
C ASP A 87 -10.72 -2.00 -15.68
N VAL A 88 -11.28 -2.81 -14.78
CA VAL A 88 -11.37 -4.26 -14.97
C VAL A 88 -12.66 -4.57 -15.73
N ALA A 89 -12.60 -5.48 -16.70
CA ALA A 89 -13.77 -5.95 -17.43
C ALA A 89 -14.87 -6.44 -16.44
N PRO A 90 -16.15 -6.11 -16.69
CA PRO A 90 -17.24 -6.45 -15.80
C PRO A 90 -17.34 -7.96 -15.60
N THR A 91 -17.71 -8.37 -14.39
CA THR A 91 -17.88 -9.79 -14.09
C THR A 91 -19.06 -10.35 -14.87
N PRO A 92 -18.91 -11.47 -15.60
CA PRO A 92 -20.02 -12.08 -16.34
C PRO A 92 -21.16 -12.42 -15.38
N LYS A 93 -22.39 -12.07 -15.76
CA LYS A 93 -23.59 -12.42 -14.99
C LYS A 93 -23.73 -13.94 -14.98
N LYS A 94 -24.02 -14.52 -13.81
CA LYS A 94 -24.48 -15.91 -13.73
C LYS A 94 -25.82 -15.98 -14.45
N ASN A 95 -25.90 -16.76 -15.53
CA ASN A 95 -27.18 -17.19 -16.06
C ASN A 95 -27.85 -18.05 -14.97
N GLY A 96 -29.11 -17.74 -14.65
CA GLY A 96 -29.92 -18.45 -13.66
C GLY A 96 -30.19 -19.89 -14.06
#